data_AF-A0A1C6FDX5-F1
#
_entry.id   AF-A0A1C6FDX5-F1
#
_cell.length_a   1.000
_cell.length_b   1.000
_cell.length_c   1.000
_cell.angle_alpha   90.00
_cell.angle_beta   90.00
_cell.angle_gamma   90.00
#
_symmetry.space_group_name_H-M   'P 1'
#
loop_
_entity.id
_entity.type
_entity.pdbx_description
1 polymer ?
#
loop_
_entity_poly.entity_id
_entity_poly.type
_entity_poly.pdbx_seq_one_letter_code
_entity_poly.pdbx_strand_id
1 'polypeptide(L)'
;MTKNLSYFMREQKEEIVNAPAPESFVDENGNRLELEIKTISNDKIRKIQDNYRKRSIALDNSGNPYLSNGEVVFQTENDINRAMRHIVAEALVYPDLKSKELMDFYHCYDISEMPLKVFHRPGEYSQVFNSVMSVLGLIKKDEDSDEVKEAKN
;
A
#
# COMPACT_ATOMS: atom_id res chain seq x y z
N MET A 1 -9.21 -39.85 -7.02
CA MET A 1 -10.00 -38.74 -6.45
C MET A 1 -10.51 -37.88 -7.59
N THR A 2 -11.82 -37.65 -7.66
CA THR A 2 -12.40 -36.75 -8.66
C THR A 2 -12.16 -35.32 -8.21
N LYS A 3 -11.50 -34.51 -9.04
CA LYS A 3 -11.26 -33.10 -8.74
C LYS A 3 -12.62 -32.37 -8.70
N ASN A 4 -12.91 -31.68 -7.60
CA ASN A 4 -14.14 -30.90 -7.42
C ASN A 4 -13.79 -29.40 -7.34
N LEU A 5 -14.51 -28.58 -8.11
CA LEU A 5 -14.28 -27.14 -8.18
C LEU A 5 -14.92 -26.37 -7.01
N SER A 6 -15.84 -26.97 -6.26
CA SER A 6 -16.49 -26.32 -5.13
C SER A 6 -15.50 -25.84 -4.06
N TYR A 7 -14.35 -26.50 -3.92
CA TYR A 7 -13.28 -26.08 -2.99
C TYR A 7 -12.66 -24.72 -3.31
N PHE A 8 -12.83 -24.21 -4.54
CA PHE A 8 -12.34 -22.89 -4.95
C PHE A 8 -13.42 -21.80 -4.92
N MET A 9 -14.69 -22.17 -4.67
CA MET A 9 -15.82 -21.24 -4.60
C MET A 9 -15.94 -20.70 -3.17
N ARG A 10 -15.27 -19.59 -2.90
CA ARG A 10 -15.23 -18.95 -1.57
C ARG A 10 -15.70 -17.50 -1.65
N GLU A 11 -16.38 -17.05 -0.60
CA GLU A 11 -16.67 -15.63 -0.40
C GLU A 11 -15.37 -14.85 -0.20
N GLN A 12 -15.30 -13.66 -0.79
CA GLN A 12 -14.20 -12.73 -0.53
C GLN A 12 -14.58 -11.89 0.69
N LYS A 13 -13.97 -12.18 1.83
CA LYS A 13 -14.16 -11.41 3.08
C LYS A 13 -12.93 -10.56 3.34
N GLU A 14 -13.16 -9.30 3.69
CA GLU A 14 -12.12 -8.44 4.24
C GLU A 14 -11.89 -8.88 5.71
N GLU A 15 -10.63 -9.05 6.08
CA GLU A 15 -10.21 -9.41 7.43
C GLU A 15 -9.35 -8.28 7.99
N ILE A 16 -9.50 -7.95 9.27
CA ILE A 16 -8.69 -6.94 9.94
C ILE A 16 -7.61 -7.64 10.75
N VAL A 17 -6.37 -7.20 10.55
CA VAL A 17 -5.18 -7.67 11.25
C VAL A 17 -4.55 -6.50 11.98
N ASN A 18 -4.22 -6.69 13.26
CA ASN A 18 -3.55 -5.68 14.06
C ASN A 18 -2.02 -5.81 13.91
N ALA A 19 -1.35 -4.67 13.85
CA ALA A 19 0.11 -4.59 13.85
C ALA A 19 0.57 -3.41 14.72
N PRO A 20 1.75 -3.49 15.37
CA PRO A 20 2.24 -2.35 16.15
C PRO A 20 2.48 -1.13 15.25
N ALA A 21 1.93 0.04 15.62
CA ALA A 21 2.25 1.32 14.98
C ALA A 21 3.73 1.71 15.23
N PRO A 22 4.33 2.71 14.59
CA PRO A 22 5.68 3.14 14.95
C PRO A 22 5.79 3.56 16.43
N GLU A 23 6.97 3.41 17.05
CA GLU A 23 7.15 3.61 18.51
C GLU A 23 6.80 5.02 18.99
N SER A 24 6.82 6.00 18.10
CA SER A 24 6.43 7.39 18.36
C SER A 24 4.92 7.59 18.52
N PHE A 25 4.10 6.62 18.13
CA PHE A 25 2.65 6.67 18.24
C PHE A 25 2.21 6.02 19.55
N VAL A 26 2.01 6.84 20.57
CA VAL A 26 1.56 6.41 21.91
C VAL A 26 0.27 7.11 22.32
N ASP A 27 -0.52 6.45 23.16
CA ASP A 27 -1.71 7.02 23.80
C ASP A 27 -1.33 8.00 24.95
N GLU A 28 -2.34 8.60 25.59
CA GLU A 28 -2.16 9.46 26.76
C GLU A 28 -1.43 8.80 27.96
N ASN A 29 -1.36 7.47 28.00
CA ASN A 29 -0.70 6.70 29.05
C ASN A 29 0.74 6.28 28.66
N GLY A 30 1.18 6.60 27.44
CA GLY A 30 2.47 6.20 26.90
C GLY A 30 2.50 4.78 26.31
N ASN A 31 1.35 4.12 26.14
CA ASN A 31 1.27 2.82 25.49
C ASN A 31 1.31 2.98 23.97
N ARG A 32 2.08 2.12 23.31
CA ARG A 32 2.18 2.09 21.85
C ARG A 32 0.82 1.75 21.22
N LEU A 33 0.41 2.54 20.24
CA LEU A 33 -0.81 2.31 19.46
C LEU A 33 -0.66 1.10 18.52
N GLU A 34 -1.78 0.50 18.16
CA GLU A 34 -1.88 -0.51 17.10
C GLU A 34 -2.46 0.09 15.83
N LEU A 35 -2.00 -0.43 14.69
CA LEU A 35 -2.60 -0.22 13.38
C LEU A 35 -3.64 -1.31 13.15
N GLU A 36 -4.80 -0.93 12.64
CA GLU A 36 -5.78 -1.89 12.11
C GLU A 36 -5.65 -1.93 10.58
N ILE A 37 -5.26 -3.08 10.04
CA ILE A 37 -4.99 -3.26 8.61
C ILE A 37 -6.00 -4.25 8.04
N LYS A 38 -6.83 -3.81 7.10
CA LYS A 38 -7.73 -4.71 6.37
C LYS A 38 -7.05 -5.36 5.16
N THR A 39 -7.42 -6.61 4.89
CA THR A 39 -7.06 -7.25 3.62
C THR A 39 -7.77 -6.59 2.45
N ILE A 40 -7.08 -6.48 1.32
CA ILE A 40 -7.62 -5.92 0.07
C ILE A 40 -7.56 -6.98 -1.02
N SER A 41 -8.61 -7.08 -1.84
CA SER A 41 -8.62 -8.00 -2.98
C SER A 41 -7.62 -7.59 -4.07
N ASN A 42 -7.10 -8.60 -4.79
CA ASN A 42 -6.20 -8.36 -5.92
C ASN A 42 -6.80 -7.47 -7.02
N ASP A 43 -8.11 -7.57 -7.26
CA ASP A 43 -8.82 -6.70 -8.22
C ASP A 43 -8.76 -5.23 -7.79
N LYS A 44 -8.94 -4.95 -6.50
CA LYS A 44 -8.87 -3.59 -5.97
C LYS A 44 -7.45 -3.04 -5.98
N ILE A 45 -6.45 -3.85 -5.60
CA ILE A 45 -5.03 -3.48 -5.73
C ILE A 45 -4.70 -3.12 -7.18
N ARG A 46 -5.12 -3.96 -8.14
CA ARG A 46 -4.88 -3.72 -9.56
C ARG A 46 -5.56 -2.45 -10.06
N LYS A 47 -6.83 -2.21 -9.68
CA LYS A 47 -7.55 -0.98 -10.02
C LYS A 47 -6.83 0.26 -9.50
N ILE A 48 -6.29 0.22 -8.28
CA ILE A 48 -5.48 1.33 -7.74
C ILE A 48 -4.24 1.52 -8.61
N GLN A 49 -3.46 0.47 -8.88
CA GLN A 49 -2.26 0.57 -9.71
C GLN A 49 -2.54 1.11 -11.12
N ASP A 50 -3.61 0.63 -11.77
CA ASP A 50 -4.00 1.08 -13.11
C ASP A 50 -4.42 2.56 -13.12
N ASN A 51 -4.98 3.10 -12.03
CA ASN A 51 -5.30 4.52 -11.91
C ASN A 51 -4.06 5.44 -11.89
N TYR A 52 -2.89 4.90 -11.55
CA TYR A 52 -1.61 5.63 -11.60
C TYR A 52 -0.78 5.33 -12.85
N ARG A 53 -1.39 4.63 -13.82
CA ARG A 53 -0.80 4.35 -15.12
C ARG A 53 -1.39 5.26 -16.18
N LYS A 54 -0.56 6.10 -16.78
CA LYS A 54 -0.96 6.97 -17.89
C LYS A 54 -0.34 6.47 -19.19
N ARG A 55 -1.17 6.22 -20.19
CA ARG A 55 -0.74 5.92 -21.56
C ARG A 55 -0.88 7.17 -22.41
N SER A 56 0.20 7.62 -23.03
CA SER A 56 0.23 8.80 -23.89
C SER A 56 1.01 8.51 -25.17
N ILE A 57 0.85 9.38 -26.17
CA ILE A 57 1.68 9.34 -27.39
C ILE A 57 3.11 9.73 -27.00
N ALA A 58 4.10 8.94 -27.44
CA ALA A 58 5.49 9.31 -27.30
C ALA A 58 5.80 10.46 -28.25
N LEU A 59 6.48 11.49 -27.77
CA LEU A 59 6.87 12.64 -28.58
C LEU A 59 8.37 12.60 -28.89
N ASP A 60 8.76 13.06 -30.07
CA ASP A 60 10.16 13.29 -30.43
C ASP A 60 10.72 14.57 -29.77
N ASN A 61 12.00 14.85 -29.98
CA ASN A 61 12.67 16.04 -29.41
C ASN A 61 12.08 17.37 -29.91
N SER A 62 11.26 17.36 -30.96
CA SER A 62 10.59 18.54 -31.52
C SER A 62 9.12 18.66 -31.05
N GLY A 63 8.63 17.71 -30.25
CA GLY A 63 7.26 17.67 -29.74
C GLY A 63 6.24 17.03 -30.69
N ASN A 64 6.67 16.38 -31.77
CA ASN A 64 5.78 15.66 -32.69
C ASN A 64 5.60 14.19 -32.27
N PRO A 65 4.48 13.52 -32.64
CA PRO A 65 4.31 12.09 -32.41
C PRO A 65 5.48 11.28 -32.98
N TYR A 66 6.14 10.50 -32.12
CA TYR A 66 7.20 9.59 -32.53
C TYR A 66 6.62 8.42 -33.31
N LEU A 67 7.13 8.21 -34.52
CA LEU A 67 6.71 7.13 -35.41
C LEU A 67 7.79 6.05 -35.47
N SER A 68 7.40 4.78 -35.34
CA SER A 68 8.26 3.62 -35.56
C SER A 68 7.60 2.71 -36.60
N ASN A 69 8.31 2.42 -37.69
CA ASN A 69 7.78 1.63 -38.82
C ASN A 69 6.45 2.16 -39.41
N GLY A 70 6.21 3.47 -39.33
CA GLY A 70 4.98 4.09 -39.81
C GLY A 70 3.81 4.09 -38.82
N GLU A 71 3.99 3.55 -37.61
CA GLU A 71 2.98 3.54 -36.55
C GLU A 71 3.34 4.50 -35.41
N VAL A 72 2.32 5.08 -34.77
CA VAL A 72 2.49 5.95 -33.61
C VAL A 72 2.92 5.12 -32.40
N VAL A 73 4.01 5.53 -31.77
CA VAL A 73 4.51 4.91 -30.54
C VAL A 73 3.81 5.52 -29.32
N PHE A 74 3.43 4.66 -28.37
CA PHE A 74 2.87 5.07 -27.09
C PHE A 74 3.90 4.89 -25.98
N GLN A 75 3.99 5.86 -25.09
CA GLN A 75 4.70 5.72 -23.82
C GLN A 75 3.71 5.42 -22.69
N THR A 76 4.21 4.74 -21.67
CA THR A 76 3.48 4.49 -20.42
C THR A 76 4.26 5.12 -19.28
N GLU A 77 3.64 6.08 -18.61
CA GLU A 77 4.10 6.58 -17.31
C GLU A 77 3.38 5.80 -16.22
N ASN A 78 4.14 5.30 -15.24
CA ASN A 78 3.59 4.52 -14.14
C ASN A 78 4.15 5.04 -12.82
N ASP A 79 3.29 5.70 -12.02
CA ASP A 79 3.67 6.17 -10.69
C ASP A 79 3.41 5.08 -9.64
N ILE A 80 4.28 4.08 -9.65
CA ILE A 80 4.19 2.93 -8.75
C ILE A 80 4.25 3.38 -7.29
N ASN A 81 5.06 4.39 -6.97
CA ASN A 81 5.23 4.86 -5.59
C ASN A 81 3.92 5.46 -5.05
N ARG A 82 3.24 6.30 -5.84
CA ARG A 82 1.94 6.84 -5.45
C ARG A 82 0.85 5.77 -5.38
N ALA A 83 0.86 4.80 -6.30
CA ALA A 83 -0.04 3.65 -6.23
C ALA A 83 0.14 2.86 -4.94
N MET A 84 1.39 2.57 -4.55
CA MET A 84 1.69 1.85 -3.31
C MET A 84 1.28 2.63 -2.07
N ARG A 85 1.49 3.95 -2.04
CA ARG A 85 1.00 4.81 -0.94
C ARG A 85 -0.53 4.80 -0.84
N HIS A 86 -1.22 4.84 -1.98
CA HIS A 86 -2.68 4.72 -2.00
C HIS A 86 -3.11 3.36 -1.43
N ILE A 87 -2.43 2.26 -1.79
CA ILE A 87 -2.71 0.93 -1.20
C ILE A 87 -2.55 0.95 0.32
N VAL A 88 -1.50 1.59 0.85
CA VAL A 88 -1.32 1.78 2.30
C VAL A 88 -2.51 2.53 2.92
N ALA A 89 -2.90 3.66 2.35
CA ALA A 89 -4.02 4.45 2.84
C ALA A 89 -5.37 3.73 2.72
N GLU A 90 -5.53 2.86 1.73
CA GLU A 90 -6.74 2.07 1.56
C GLU A 90 -6.79 0.88 2.53
N ALA A 91 -5.65 0.33 2.92
CA ALA A 91 -5.57 -0.83 3.81
C ALA A 91 -5.68 -0.46 5.29
N LEU A 92 -5.27 0.74 5.67
CA LEU A 92 -5.40 1.21 7.05
C LEU A 92 -6.86 1.54 7.38
N VAL A 93 -7.41 0.82 8.36
CA VAL A 93 -8.70 1.12 9.00
C VAL A 93 -8.48 2.07 10.16
N TYR A 94 -7.42 1.86 10.94
CA TYR A 94 -6.98 2.77 11.98
C TYR A 94 -5.45 2.97 11.92
N PRO A 95 -4.96 4.22 11.84
CA PRO A 95 -5.75 5.43 11.61
C PRO A 95 -6.36 5.45 10.18
N ASP A 96 -7.61 5.92 10.05
CA ASP A 96 -8.22 6.13 8.72
C ASP A 96 -7.62 7.38 8.06
N LEU A 97 -6.72 7.16 7.11
CA LEU A 97 -6.03 8.23 6.39
C LEU A 97 -6.95 9.04 5.45
N LYS A 98 -8.19 8.59 5.27
CA LYS A 98 -9.24 9.29 4.51
C LYS A 98 -10.18 10.08 5.41
N SER A 99 -9.98 10.03 6.73
CA SER A 99 -10.77 10.81 7.67
C SER A 99 -10.58 12.30 7.43
N LYS A 100 -11.70 13.04 7.45
CA LYS A 100 -11.69 14.50 7.27
C LYS A 100 -10.85 15.20 8.34
N GLU A 101 -10.87 14.68 9.57
CA GLU A 101 -10.08 15.20 10.69
C GLU A 101 -8.58 15.19 10.39
N LEU A 102 -8.02 14.05 9.97
CA LEU A 102 -6.60 13.98 9.61
C LEU A 102 -6.27 14.79 8.36
N MET A 103 -7.11 14.73 7.32
CA MET A 103 -6.89 15.50 6.09
C MET A 103 -6.86 17.02 6.36
N ASP A 104 -7.77 17.52 7.19
CA ASP A 104 -7.84 18.92 7.58
C ASP A 104 -6.60 19.32 8.42
N PHE A 105 -6.22 18.49 9.40
CA PHE A 105 -5.06 18.73 10.26
C PHE A 105 -3.75 18.81 9.46
N TYR A 106 -3.54 17.89 8.51
CA TYR A 106 -2.34 17.87 7.68
C TYR A 106 -2.43 18.78 6.44
N HIS A 107 -3.57 19.45 6.22
CA HIS A 107 -3.87 20.23 5.01
C HIS A 107 -3.59 19.45 3.71
N CYS A 108 -3.96 18.16 3.70
CA CYS A 108 -3.67 17.24 2.62
C CYS A 108 -4.91 16.40 2.27
N TYR A 109 -5.41 16.57 1.06
CA TYR A 109 -6.58 15.82 0.55
C TYR A 109 -6.20 14.74 -0.47
N ASP A 110 -4.90 14.66 -0.79
CA ASP A 110 -4.37 13.64 -1.66
C ASP A 110 -4.08 12.37 -0.86
N ILE A 111 -4.90 11.34 -1.08
CA ILE A 111 -4.81 10.05 -0.36
C ILE A 111 -3.44 9.39 -0.58
N SER A 112 -2.79 9.61 -1.73
CA SER A 112 -1.46 9.06 -2.00
C SER A 112 -0.32 9.79 -1.26
N GLU A 113 -0.59 10.99 -0.73
CA GLU A 113 0.39 11.77 0.05
C GLU A 113 0.13 11.70 1.56
N MET A 114 -1.12 11.41 1.98
CA MET A 114 -1.49 11.26 3.40
C MET A 114 -0.58 10.34 4.21
N PRO A 115 -0.17 9.13 3.72
CA PRO A 115 0.75 8.28 4.46
C PRO A 115 2.07 8.97 4.82
N LEU A 116 2.60 9.82 3.93
CA LEU A 116 3.85 10.56 4.19
C LEU A 116 3.65 11.74 5.15
N LYS A 117 2.43 12.24 5.29
CA LYS A 117 2.11 13.31 6.24
C LYS A 117 1.93 12.77 7.65
N VAL A 118 1.19 11.67 7.79
CA VAL A 118 0.96 11.01 9.08
C VAL A 118 2.24 10.37 9.60
N PHE A 119 2.91 9.57 8.76
CA PHE A 119 4.16 8.88 9.10
C PHE A 119 5.36 9.66 8.55
N HIS A 120 5.56 10.88 9.04
CA HIS A 120 6.50 11.84 8.46
C HIS A 120 7.98 11.44 8.58
N ARG A 121 8.36 10.59 9.54
CA ARG A 121 9.75 10.13 9.64
C ARG A 121 9.96 8.94 8.69
N PRO A 122 11.09 8.87 7.96
CA PRO A 122 11.34 7.76 7.04
C PRO A 122 11.17 6.37 7.66
N GLY A 123 11.66 6.17 8.89
CA GLY A 123 11.52 4.89 9.61
C GLY A 123 10.08 4.55 9.99
N GLU A 124 9.25 5.55 10.32
CA GLU A 124 7.82 5.36 10.64
C GLU A 124 7.07 4.87 9.41
N TYR A 125 7.23 5.57 8.28
CA TYR A 125 6.56 5.18 7.04
C TYR A 125 7.05 3.82 6.54
N SER A 126 8.36 3.55 6.58
CA SER A 126 8.91 2.25 6.18
C SER A 126 8.35 1.10 7.01
N GLN A 127 8.20 1.28 8.33
CA GLN A 127 7.58 0.26 9.19
C GLN A 127 6.13 0.02 8.79
N VAL A 128 5.31 1.07 8.69
CA VAL A 128 3.88 0.95 8.34
C VAL A 128 3.70 0.34 6.95
N PHE A 129 4.50 0.79 5.99
CA PHE A 129 4.52 0.22 4.64
C PHE A 129 4.77 -1.28 4.67
N ASN A 130 5.82 -1.73 5.36
CA ASN A 130 6.15 -3.15 5.46
C ASN A 130 5.05 -3.94 6.15
N SER A 131 4.48 -3.44 7.25
CA SER A 131 3.36 -4.09 7.95
C SER A 131 2.17 -4.29 7.02
N VAL A 132 1.76 -3.25 6.28
CA VAL A 132 0.66 -3.36 5.32
C VAL A 132 0.99 -4.34 4.20
N MET A 133 2.16 -4.22 3.58
CA MET A 133 2.52 -5.09 2.46
C MET A 133 2.64 -6.56 2.87
N SER A 134 3.09 -6.85 4.10
CA SER A 134 3.10 -8.20 4.65
C SER A 134 1.69 -8.75 4.91
N VAL A 135 0.77 -7.94 5.48
CA VAL A 135 -0.63 -8.36 5.68
C VAL A 135 -1.32 -8.65 4.33
N LEU A 136 -1.01 -7.85 3.30
CA LEU A 136 -1.53 -8.06 1.95
C LEU A 136 -0.82 -9.20 1.19
N GLY A 137 0.22 -9.82 1.76
CA GLY A 137 1.00 -10.88 1.11
C GLY A 137 1.81 -10.41 -0.10
N LEU A 138 2.08 -9.11 -0.21
CA LEU A 138 2.85 -8.50 -1.31
C LEU A 138 4.36 -8.49 -1.03
N ILE A 139 4.74 -8.57 0.24
CA ILE A 139 6.13 -8.73 0.69
C ILE A 139 6.16 -9.84 1.73
N LYS A 140 7.20 -10.68 1.70
CA LYS A 140 7.40 -11.70 2.73
C LYS A 140 7.68 -11.03 4.07
N LYS A 141 7.05 -11.51 5.14
CA LYS A 141 7.51 -11.18 6.49
C LYS A 141 8.85 -11.89 6.67
N ASP A 142 9.91 -11.18 7.03
CA ASP A 142 11.17 -11.82 7.38
C ASP A 142 10.90 -12.68 8.64
N GLU A 143 10.95 -14.01 8.48
CA GLU A 143 10.70 -14.98 9.56
C GLU A 143 11.84 -15.02 10.60
N ASP A 144 12.96 -14.31 10.36
CA ASP A 144 14.23 -14.51 11.08
C ASP A 144 14.47 -13.61 12.32
N SER A 145 13.45 -12.94 12.89
CA SER A 145 13.67 -12.08 14.08
C SER A 145 13.26 -12.70 15.42
N ASP A 146 12.56 -13.84 15.42
CA ASP A 146 12.06 -14.47 16.65
C ASP A 146 12.90 -15.68 17.13
N GLU A 147 13.83 -16.23 16.34
CA GLU A 147 14.66 -17.39 16.75
C GLU A 147 15.92 -17.04 17.56
N VAL A 148 16.28 -15.75 17.74
CA VAL A 148 17.54 -15.37 18.43
C VAL A 148 17.37 -15.21 19.96
N LYS A 149 16.17 -15.41 20.52
CA LYS A 149 15.93 -15.22 21.97
C LYS A 149 15.92 -16.50 22.81
N GLU A 150 15.99 -17.69 22.23
CA GLU A 150 16.00 -18.96 23.00
C GLU A 150 17.39 -19.60 23.17
N ALA A 151 18.47 -19.02 22.63
CA ALA A 151 19.84 -19.53 22.81
C ALA A 151 20.59 -18.96 24.04
N LYS A 152 19.88 -18.41 25.03
CA LYS A 152 20.46 -17.99 26.30
C LYS A 152 19.60 -18.48 27.48
N ASN A 153 19.60 -19.80 27.70
CA ASN A 153 19.34 -20.42 29.01
C ASN A 153 20.14 -21.73 29.10
#